data_AF-A0A2C4Q7S9-F1
#
_entry.id   AF-A0A2C4Q7S9-F1
#
_cell.length_a   1.000
_cell.length_b   1.000
_cell.length_c   1.000
_cell.angle_alpha   90.00
_cell.angle_beta   90.00
_cell.angle_gamma   90.00
#
_symmetry.space_group_name_H-M   'P 1'
#
loop_
_entity.id
_entity.type
_entity.pdbx_description
1 polymer ?
#
loop_
_entity_poly.entity_id
_entity_poly.type
_entity_poly.pdbx_seq_one_letter_code
_entity_poly.pdbx_strand_id
1 'polypeptide(L)'
;MSDIFNVLKGLGGLAATLTFLAVVYRFVLIYRTINEFDKLFISKAEREKQKDFKFIMETLLIFFAFYLYPLIILSQFISLSKSTVNAMVGWMSILVLLSTIMFMFTVYYASKKTIPTEKYTRVKLIGLVNVIFSLLWYIPALLIVTTYKSWSALLIIIPLVLLYSLILMKSLYKTRNTPQNKYIVTTINEEEFSKLELIHSYIIDENRTVLYETSTTSEETFYVCDFSSEVYLKYKKIDIPTDQIIDENINLNVNSDQQSNGSASTETNARIDINVNINSK
;
A
#
# COMPACT_ATOMS: atom_id res chain seq x y z
N MET A 1 20.95 -9.70 -43.12
CA MET A 1 20.46 -8.46 -42.47
C MET A 1 19.40 -8.77 -41.41
N SER A 2 18.52 -9.77 -41.61
CA SER A 2 17.55 -10.26 -40.61
C SER A 2 18.17 -10.80 -39.32
N ASP A 3 19.30 -11.50 -39.40
CA ASP A 3 19.87 -12.20 -38.24
C ASP A 3 20.52 -11.26 -37.24
N ILE A 4 21.20 -10.21 -37.72
CA ILE A 4 21.76 -9.14 -36.88
C ILE A 4 20.64 -8.40 -36.13
N PHE A 5 19.50 -8.17 -36.80
CA PHE A 5 18.34 -7.51 -36.18
C PHE A 5 17.68 -8.38 -35.10
N ASN A 6 17.66 -9.70 -35.29
CA ASN A 6 17.13 -10.65 -34.30
C ASN A 6 18.07 -10.80 -33.09
N VAL A 7 19.39 -10.82 -33.30
CA VAL A 7 20.38 -10.82 -32.21
C VAL A 7 20.32 -9.51 -31.42
N LEU A 8 20.19 -8.36 -32.08
CA LEU A 8 20.07 -7.05 -31.43
C LEU A 8 18.77 -6.93 -30.60
N LYS A 9 17.66 -7.49 -31.08
CA LYS A 9 16.41 -7.60 -30.30
C LYS A 9 16.57 -8.51 -29.08
N GLY A 10 17.26 -9.64 -29.23
CA GLY A 10 17.56 -10.55 -28.12
C GLY A 10 18.44 -9.88 -27.04
N LEU A 11 19.45 -9.12 -27.47
CA LEU A 11 20.32 -8.36 -26.56
C LEU A 11 19.56 -7.23 -25.84
N GLY A 12 18.70 -6.51 -26.56
CA GLY A 12 17.84 -5.48 -25.99
C GLY A 12 16.86 -6.04 -24.96
N GLY A 13 16.28 -7.20 -25.24
CA GLY A 13 15.44 -7.93 -24.29
C GLY A 13 16.19 -8.33 -23.02
N LEU A 14 17.42 -8.84 -23.15
CA LEU A 14 18.27 -9.20 -22.00
C LEU A 14 18.70 -7.98 -21.17
N ALA A 15 19.06 -6.88 -21.81
CA ALA A 15 19.41 -5.65 -21.11
C ALA A 15 18.21 -5.08 -20.33
N ALA A 16 17.01 -5.12 -20.92
CA ALA A 16 15.78 -4.69 -20.28
C ALA A 16 15.40 -5.57 -19.08
N THR A 17 15.57 -6.89 -19.16
CA THR A 17 15.30 -7.79 -18.03
C THR A 17 16.31 -7.62 -16.90
N LEU A 18 17.60 -7.46 -17.20
CA LEU A 18 18.62 -7.20 -16.17
C LEU A 18 18.40 -5.87 -15.45
N THR A 19 18.10 -4.80 -16.19
CA THR A 19 17.82 -3.48 -15.59
C THR A 19 16.56 -3.52 -14.73
N PHE A 20 15.49 -4.18 -15.19
CA PHE A 20 14.29 -4.40 -14.39
C PHE A 20 14.59 -5.17 -13.10
N LEU A 21 15.37 -6.26 -13.19
CA LEU A 21 15.74 -7.07 -12.02
C LEU A 21 16.58 -6.26 -11.02
N ALA A 22 17.52 -5.45 -11.50
CA ALA A 22 18.33 -4.57 -10.65
C ALA A 22 17.49 -3.50 -9.94
N VAL A 23 16.50 -2.92 -10.63
CA VAL A 23 15.56 -1.97 -10.03
C VAL A 23 14.73 -2.65 -8.94
N VAL A 24 14.13 -3.81 -9.23
CA VAL A 24 13.35 -4.58 -8.24
C VAL A 24 14.21 -4.94 -7.04
N TYR A 25 15.45 -5.40 -7.26
CA TYR A 25 16.38 -5.74 -6.19
C TYR A 25 16.72 -4.54 -5.29
N ARG A 26 17.02 -3.38 -5.87
CA ARG A 26 17.25 -2.15 -5.11
C ARG A 26 16.04 -1.77 -4.26
N PHE A 27 14.83 -1.83 -4.83
CA PHE A 27 13.60 -1.55 -4.09
C PHE A 27 13.35 -2.56 -2.96
N VAL A 28 13.60 -3.85 -3.19
CA VAL A 28 13.48 -4.90 -2.16
C VAL A 28 14.46 -4.67 -1.02
N LEU A 29 15.71 -4.29 -1.30
CA LEU A 29 16.68 -3.96 -0.27
C LEU A 29 16.22 -2.77 0.57
N ILE A 30 15.87 -1.65 -0.08
CA ILE A 30 15.37 -0.45 0.59
C ILE A 30 14.15 -0.79 1.47
N TYR A 31 13.21 -1.57 0.95
CA TYR A 31 12.02 -1.97 1.71
C TYR A 31 12.36 -2.86 2.91
N ARG A 32 13.35 -3.75 2.78
CA ARG A 32 13.75 -4.69 3.83
C ARG A 32 14.59 -4.04 4.92
N THR A 33 15.32 -2.98 4.61
CA THR A 33 16.18 -2.27 5.56
C THR A 33 15.47 -1.18 6.35
N ILE A 34 14.28 -0.75 5.91
CA ILE A 34 13.52 0.32 6.56
C ILE A 34 12.59 -0.28 7.62
N ASN A 35 12.93 -0.06 8.89
CA ASN A 35 12.08 -0.44 10.01
C ASN A 35 10.88 0.51 10.15
N GLU A 36 9.87 0.15 10.95
CA GLU A 36 8.72 1.04 11.22
C GLU A 36 9.14 2.38 11.81
N PHE A 37 10.23 2.36 12.56
CA PHE A 37 10.88 3.51 13.14
C PHE A 37 11.48 4.44 12.07
N ASP A 38 12.25 3.92 11.12
CA ASP A 38 12.88 4.69 10.05
C ASP A 38 11.85 5.42 9.16
N LYS A 39 10.64 4.87 9.05
CA LYS A 39 9.53 5.52 8.31
C LYS A 39 9.18 6.89 8.85
N LEU A 40 9.44 7.17 10.14
CA LEU A 40 9.17 8.47 10.75
C LEU A 40 10.00 9.59 10.12
N PHE A 41 11.19 9.28 9.63
CA PHE A 41 12.17 10.25 9.15
C PHE A 41 12.29 10.33 7.62
N ILE A 42 11.67 9.38 6.93
CA ILE A 42 11.60 9.34 5.48
C ILE A 42 10.63 10.43 4.97
N SER A 43 11.01 11.10 3.88
CA SER A 43 10.17 12.13 3.25
C SER A 43 8.79 11.60 2.86
N LYS A 44 7.78 12.48 2.85
CA LYS A 44 6.42 12.12 2.44
C LYS A 44 6.37 11.48 1.05
N ALA A 45 7.17 12.00 0.11
CA ALA A 45 7.24 11.49 -1.25
C ALA A 45 7.75 10.04 -1.28
N GLU A 46 8.79 9.74 -0.49
CA GLU A 46 9.38 8.41 -0.45
C GLU A 46 8.49 7.40 0.28
N ARG A 47 7.74 7.86 1.30
CA ARG A 47 6.72 7.05 1.97
C ARG A 47 5.58 6.64 1.03
N GLU A 48 5.07 7.56 0.20
CA GLU A 48 4.05 7.22 -0.79
C GLU A 48 4.60 6.27 -1.86
N LYS A 49 5.83 6.49 -2.37
CA LYS A 49 6.47 5.55 -3.31
C LYS A 49 6.56 4.13 -2.75
N GLN A 50 6.94 3.98 -1.47
CA GLN A 50 7.02 2.66 -0.83
C GLN A 50 5.65 2.00 -0.71
N LYS A 51 4.63 2.77 -0.38
CA LYS A 51 3.25 2.28 -0.29
C LYS A 51 2.74 1.84 -1.66
N ASP A 52 3.00 2.61 -2.70
CA ASP A 52 2.65 2.26 -4.08
C ASP A 52 3.42 1.03 -4.55
N PHE A 53 4.72 0.95 -4.26
CA PHE A 53 5.53 -0.23 -4.57
C PHE A 53 5.01 -1.49 -3.87
N LYS A 54 4.72 -1.39 -2.57
CA LYS A 54 4.12 -2.50 -1.80
C LYS A 54 2.80 -2.94 -2.40
N PHE A 55 1.95 -1.98 -2.77
CA PHE A 55 0.68 -2.25 -3.44
C PHE A 55 0.88 -2.99 -4.77
N ILE A 56 1.82 -2.54 -5.60
CA ILE A 56 2.14 -3.17 -6.89
C ILE A 56 2.67 -4.60 -6.66
N MET A 57 3.61 -4.79 -5.73
CA MET A 57 4.21 -6.10 -5.45
C MET A 57 3.19 -7.09 -4.90
N GLU A 58 2.36 -6.69 -3.94
CA GLU A 58 1.29 -7.57 -3.41
C GLU A 58 0.26 -7.90 -4.50
N THR A 59 -0.06 -6.96 -5.39
CA THR A 59 -0.95 -7.21 -6.54
C THR A 59 -0.33 -8.20 -7.53
N LEU A 60 0.93 -7.99 -7.90
CA LEU A 60 1.65 -8.90 -8.79
C LEU A 60 1.76 -10.29 -8.18
N LEU A 61 2.02 -10.40 -6.88
CA LEU A 61 2.06 -11.68 -6.18
C LEU A 61 0.75 -12.46 -6.32
N ILE A 62 -0.40 -11.80 -6.10
CA ILE A 62 -1.72 -12.43 -6.28
C ILE A 62 -1.93 -12.84 -7.74
N PHE A 63 -1.59 -11.95 -8.68
CA PHE A 63 -1.69 -12.23 -10.11
C PHE A 63 -0.86 -13.47 -10.50
N PHE A 64 0.40 -13.55 -10.06
CA PHE A 64 1.26 -14.68 -10.35
C PHE A 64 0.80 -15.96 -9.65
N ALA A 65 0.52 -15.92 -8.35
CA ALA A 65 0.20 -17.09 -7.54
C ALA A 65 -1.14 -17.73 -7.94
N PHE A 66 -2.18 -16.91 -8.17
CA PHE A 66 -3.53 -17.41 -8.40
C PHE A 66 -3.90 -17.53 -9.87
N TYR A 67 -3.27 -16.78 -10.78
CA TYR A 67 -3.65 -16.79 -12.20
C TYR A 67 -2.56 -17.40 -13.09
N LEU A 68 -1.33 -16.87 -13.07
CA LEU A 68 -0.29 -17.37 -13.99
C LEU A 68 0.27 -18.74 -13.60
N TYR A 69 0.46 -19.03 -12.31
CA TYR A 69 1.05 -20.30 -11.89
C TYR A 69 0.15 -21.51 -12.24
N PRO A 70 -1.18 -21.48 -12.00
CA PRO A 70 -2.08 -22.53 -12.46
C PRO A 70 -2.07 -22.73 -13.98
N LEU A 71 -1.87 -21.67 -14.78
CA LEU A 71 -1.75 -21.79 -16.23
C LEU A 71 -0.57 -22.68 -16.63
N ILE A 72 0.61 -22.45 -16.03
CA ILE A 72 1.84 -23.19 -16.37
C ILE A 72 1.68 -24.67 -16.03
N ILE A 73 1.14 -24.98 -14.85
CA ILE A 73 0.97 -26.36 -14.40
C ILE A 73 -0.09 -27.07 -15.25
N LEU A 74 -1.30 -26.51 -15.32
CA LEU A 74 -2.45 -27.24 -15.89
C LEU A 74 -2.34 -27.43 -17.40
N SER A 75 -1.67 -26.50 -18.10
CA SER A 75 -1.45 -26.60 -19.56
C SER A 75 -0.57 -27.78 -19.99
N GLN A 76 0.23 -28.34 -19.08
CA GLN A 76 1.16 -29.43 -19.39
C GLN A 76 0.55 -30.82 -19.24
N PHE A 77 -0.51 -30.97 -18.45
CA PHE A 77 -1.00 -32.29 -18.01
C PHE A 77 -2.41 -32.65 -18.49
N ILE A 78 -3.18 -31.69 -19.03
CA ILE A 78 -4.61 -31.90 -19.32
C ILE A 78 -4.94 -31.51 -20.76
N SER A 79 -5.46 -32.47 -21.53
CA SER A 79 -6.09 -32.23 -22.83
C SER A 79 -7.58 -32.55 -22.75
N LEU A 80 -8.43 -31.61 -23.15
CA LEU A 80 -9.89 -31.78 -23.08
C LEU A 80 -10.47 -32.33 -24.40
N SER A 81 -11.50 -33.18 -24.28
CA SER A 81 -12.33 -33.58 -25.41
C SER A 81 -13.32 -32.47 -25.81
N LYS A 82 -13.77 -32.45 -27.08
CA LYS A 82 -14.78 -31.48 -27.55
C LYS A 82 -16.10 -31.55 -26.78
N SER A 83 -16.54 -32.75 -26.39
CA SER A 83 -17.77 -32.97 -25.62
C SER A 83 -17.67 -32.33 -24.23
N THR A 84 -16.53 -32.53 -23.55
CA THR A 84 -16.25 -31.92 -22.24
C THR A 84 -16.22 -30.40 -22.32
N VAL A 85 -15.62 -29.85 -23.38
CA VAL A 85 -15.57 -28.39 -23.59
C VAL A 85 -16.96 -27.80 -23.75
N ASN A 86 -17.84 -28.43 -24.54
CA ASN A 86 -19.18 -27.90 -24.75
C ASN A 86 -20.01 -27.92 -23.45
N ALA A 87 -19.87 -28.97 -22.63
CA ALA A 87 -20.45 -29.01 -21.30
C ALA A 87 -19.86 -27.93 -20.36
N MET A 88 -18.56 -27.64 -20.48
CA MET A 88 -17.87 -26.61 -19.71
C MET A 88 -18.36 -25.19 -20.01
N VAL A 89 -18.50 -24.84 -21.28
CA VAL A 89 -18.90 -23.50 -21.72
C VAL A 89 -20.23 -23.06 -21.08
N GLY A 90 -21.19 -23.97 -20.92
CA GLY A 90 -22.50 -23.69 -20.34
C GLY A 90 -22.43 -23.21 -18.89
N TRP A 91 -21.83 -24.01 -18.00
CA TRP A 91 -21.73 -23.62 -16.58
C TRP A 91 -20.73 -22.50 -16.35
N MET A 92 -19.68 -22.40 -17.17
CA MET A 92 -18.72 -21.31 -17.11
C MET A 92 -19.36 -19.96 -17.40
N SER A 93 -20.27 -19.89 -18.37
CA SER A 93 -20.98 -18.64 -18.69
C SER A 93 -21.76 -18.10 -17.49
N ILE A 94 -22.39 -18.99 -16.71
CA ILE A 94 -23.10 -18.64 -15.47
C ILE A 94 -22.11 -18.11 -14.42
N LEU A 95 -20.96 -18.77 -14.25
CA LEU A 95 -19.95 -18.33 -13.29
C LEU A 95 -19.29 -17.00 -13.67
N VAL A 96 -19.03 -16.78 -14.97
CA VAL A 96 -18.53 -15.49 -15.47
C VAL A 96 -19.52 -14.38 -15.17
N LEU A 97 -20.82 -14.61 -15.38
CA LEU A 97 -21.86 -13.65 -15.05
C LEU A 97 -21.86 -13.32 -13.55
N LEU A 98 -21.84 -14.34 -12.69
CA LEU A 98 -21.86 -14.17 -11.24
C LEU A 98 -20.59 -13.47 -10.73
N SER A 99 -19.42 -13.86 -11.26
CA SER A 99 -18.13 -13.22 -11.00
C SER A 99 -18.15 -11.75 -11.42
N THR A 100 -18.76 -11.42 -12.56
CA THR A 100 -18.86 -10.04 -13.06
C THR A 100 -19.74 -9.18 -12.13
N ILE A 101 -20.86 -9.72 -11.66
CA ILE A 101 -21.73 -9.04 -10.70
C ILE A 101 -20.97 -8.73 -9.41
N MET A 102 -20.25 -9.72 -8.85
CA MET A 102 -19.42 -9.53 -7.65
C MET A 102 -18.25 -8.57 -7.88
N PHE A 103 -17.67 -8.58 -9.08
CA PHE A 103 -16.64 -7.64 -9.47
C PHE A 103 -17.16 -6.20 -9.48
N MET A 104 -18.38 -5.95 -9.97
CA MET A 104 -18.98 -4.61 -9.94
C MET A 104 -19.11 -4.07 -8.51
N PHE A 105 -19.48 -4.90 -7.54
CA PHE A 105 -19.46 -4.51 -6.13
C PHE A 105 -18.04 -4.17 -5.65
N THR A 106 -17.04 -4.95 -6.05
CA THR A 106 -15.63 -4.69 -5.70
C THR A 106 -15.16 -3.36 -6.31
N VAL A 107 -15.50 -3.08 -7.57
CA VAL A 107 -15.22 -1.81 -8.26
C VAL A 107 -15.89 -0.65 -7.53
N TYR A 108 -17.15 -0.80 -7.14
CA TYR A 108 -17.90 0.21 -6.38
C TYR A 108 -17.17 0.59 -5.08
N TYR A 109 -16.77 -0.39 -4.27
CA TYR A 109 -16.04 -0.13 -3.03
C TYR A 109 -14.61 0.40 -3.29
N ALA A 110 -13.93 -0.10 -4.32
CA ALA A 110 -12.62 0.39 -4.73
C ALA A 110 -12.66 1.87 -5.19
N SER A 111 -13.82 2.36 -5.65
CA SER A 111 -14.01 3.72 -6.13
C SER A 111 -14.35 4.73 -5.04
N LYS A 112 -14.89 4.28 -3.89
CA LYS A 112 -15.22 5.15 -2.75
C LYS A 112 -13.96 5.75 -2.11
N LYS A 113 -13.97 7.03 -1.75
CA LYS A 113 -12.83 7.70 -1.10
C LYS A 113 -12.47 7.04 0.23
N THR A 114 -13.48 6.79 1.06
CA THR A 114 -13.37 6.08 2.34
C THR A 114 -14.49 5.05 2.44
N ILE A 115 -14.22 3.95 3.14
CA ILE A 115 -15.20 2.91 3.45
C ILE A 115 -15.42 2.99 4.97
N PRO A 116 -16.66 2.97 5.47
CA PRO A 116 -16.90 2.90 6.91
C PRO A 116 -16.43 1.54 7.46
N THR A 117 -15.85 1.57 8.65
CA THR A 117 -15.23 0.41 9.32
C THR A 117 -16.22 -0.76 9.49
N GLU A 118 -17.48 -0.48 9.79
CA GLU A 118 -18.58 -1.46 9.87
C GLU A 118 -18.73 -2.33 8.61
N LYS A 119 -18.36 -1.79 7.44
CA LYS A 119 -18.49 -2.49 6.16
C LYS A 119 -17.22 -3.24 5.76
N TYR A 120 -16.13 -3.14 6.51
CA TYR A 120 -14.84 -3.76 6.15
C TYR A 120 -14.95 -5.27 5.99
N THR A 121 -15.59 -5.95 6.95
CA THR A 121 -15.80 -7.39 6.91
C THR A 121 -16.58 -7.80 5.65
N ARG A 122 -17.64 -7.06 5.31
CA ARG A 122 -18.45 -7.34 4.13
C ARG A 122 -17.66 -7.14 2.83
N VAL A 123 -16.88 -6.06 2.73
CA VAL A 123 -16.05 -5.77 1.55
C VAL A 123 -14.97 -6.84 1.36
N LYS A 124 -14.31 -7.27 2.44
CA LYS A 124 -13.33 -8.37 2.42
C LYS A 124 -13.97 -9.68 1.97
N LEU A 125 -15.15 -10.00 2.50
CA LEU A 125 -15.89 -11.21 2.13
C LEU A 125 -16.29 -11.20 0.66
N ILE A 126 -16.85 -10.09 0.16
CA ILE A 126 -17.20 -9.93 -1.25
C ILE A 126 -15.96 -10.12 -2.12
N GLY A 127 -14.83 -9.51 -1.77
CA GLY A 127 -13.57 -9.67 -2.48
C GLY A 127 -13.10 -11.13 -2.51
N LEU A 128 -13.13 -11.83 -1.37
CA LEU A 128 -12.71 -13.22 -1.28
C LEU A 128 -13.60 -14.16 -2.11
N VAL A 129 -14.92 -14.02 -1.98
CA VAL A 129 -15.89 -14.77 -2.80
C VAL A 129 -15.67 -14.49 -4.28
N ASN A 130 -15.34 -13.25 -4.62
CA ASN A 130 -15.06 -12.85 -5.99
C ASN A 130 -13.80 -13.51 -6.57
N VAL A 131 -12.75 -13.68 -5.76
CA VAL A 131 -11.54 -14.44 -6.15
C VAL A 131 -11.85 -15.91 -6.38
N ILE A 132 -12.68 -16.51 -5.52
CA ILE A 132 -13.07 -17.92 -5.69
C ILE A 132 -13.84 -18.11 -6.99
N PHE A 133 -14.87 -17.29 -7.24
CA PHE A 133 -15.61 -17.36 -8.49
C PHE A 133 -14.73 -17.06 -9.71
N SER A 134 -13.80 -16.12 -9.60
CA SER A 134 -12.89 -15.81 -10.71
C SER A 134 -12.02 -17.00 -11.06
N LEU A 135 -11.47 -17.70 -10.06
CA LEU A 135 -10.69 -18.92 -10.26
C LEU A 135 -11.50 -20.04 -10.90
N LEU A 136 -12.74 -20.24 -10.47
CA LEU A 136 -13.60 -21.32 -10.96
C LEU A 136 -13.90 -21.19 -12.46
N TRP A 137 -14.06 -19.98 -13.01
CA TRP A 137 -14.21 -19.80 -14.46
C TRP A 137 -12.88 -19.60 -15.18
N TYR A 138 -11.86 -19.04 -14.52
CA TYR A 138 -10.58 -18.79 -15.15
C TYR A 138 -9.83 -20.08 -15.50
N ILE A 139 -9.76 -21.04 -14.57
CA ILE A 139 -9.01 -22.28 -14.76
C ILE A 139 -9.51 -23.08 -15.99
N PRO A 140 -10.81 -23.36 -16.17
CA PRO A 140 -11.26 -24.07 -17.35
C PRO A 140 -11.18 -23.20 -18.62
N ALA A 141 -11.26 -21.87 -18.53
CA ALA A 141 -11.09 -20.99 -19.68
C ALA A 141 -9.67 -21.12 -20.24
N LEU A 142 -8.67 -21.16 -19.34
CA LEU A 142 -7.29 -21.42 -19.71
C LEU A 142 -7.09 -22.80 -20.32
N LEU A 143 -7.72 -23.84 -19.77
CA LEU A 143 -7.63 -25.19 -20.32
C LEU A 143 -8.20 -25.28 -21.74
N ILE A 144 -9.30 -24.57 -22.02
CA ILE A 144 -9.86 -24.46 -23.38
C ILE A 144 -8.86 -23.76 -24.31
N VAL A 145 -8.34 -22.60 -23.89
CA VAL A 145 -7.39 -21.81 -24.69
C VAL A 145 -6.14 -22.61 -25.04
N THR A 146 -5.59 -23.34 -24.07
CA THR A 146 -4.39 -24.17 -24.25
C THR A 146 -4.67 -25.41 -25.11
N THR A 147 -5.81 -26.09 -24.90
CA THR A 147 -6.22 -27.26 -25.69
C THR A 147 -6.41 -26.92 -27.17
N TYR A 148 -7.06 -25.80 -27.48
CA TYR A 148 -7.30 -25.37 -28.88
C TYR A 148 -6.19 -24.48 -29.44
N LYS A 149 -5.11 -24.25 -28.69
CA LYS A 149 -3.98 -23.39 -29.09
C LYS A 149 -4.43 -21.98 -29.51
N SER A 150 -5.49 -21.46 -28.90
CA SER A 150 -6.02 -20.11 -29.15
C SER A 150 -5.21 -19.05 -28.41
N TRP A 151 -3.90 -18.99 -28.67
CA TRP A 151 -2.96 -18.12 -27.96
C TRP A 151 -3.33 -16.63 -28.02
N SER A 152 -4.03 -16.20 -29.07
CA SER A 152 -4.58 -14.83 -29.18
C SER A 152 -5.57 -14.49 -28.07
N ALA A 153 -6.31 -15.45 -27.53
CA ALA A 153 -7.23 -15.23 -26.42
C ALA A 153 -6.50 -14.88 -25.11
N LEU A 154 -5.24 -15.32 -24.94
CA LEU A 154 -4.44 -14.94 -23.77
C LEU A 154 -4.13 -13.44 -23.73
N LEU A 155 -4.04 -12.78 -24.89
CA LEU A 155 -3.84 -11.33 -24.97
C LEU A 155 -5.00 -10.54 -24.37
N ILE A 156 -6.19 -11.15 -24.25
CA ILE A 156 -7.36 -10.55 -23.63
C ILE A 156 -7.49 -11.02 -22.17
N ILE A 157 -7.33 -12.32 -21.93
CA ILE A 157 -7.53 -12.93 -20.62
C ILE A 157 -6.49 -12.43 -19.61
N ILE A 158 -5.20 -12.34 -19.99
CA ILE A 158 -4.12 -11.95 -19.07
C ILE A 158 -4.30 -10.51 -18.55
N PRO A 159 -4.51 -9.48 -19.40
CA PRO A 159 -4.79 -8.13 -18.91
C PRO A 159 -6.06 -8.06 -18.07
N LEU A 160 -7.09 -8.85 -18.40
CA LEU A 160 -8.34 -8.87 -17.66
C LEU A 160 -8.15 -9.36 -16.21
N VAL A 161 -7.42 -10.47 -16.00
CA VAL A 161 -7.17 -10.97 -14.64
C VAL A 161 -6.16 -10.11 -13.86
N LEU A 162 -5.26 -9.42 -14.55
CA LEU A 162 -4.38 -8.41 -13.94
C LEU A 162 -5.21 -7.21 -13.44
N LEU A 163 -6.15 -6.71 -14.26
CA LEU A 163 -7.09 -5.67 -13.85
C LEU A 163 -7.94 -6.13 -12.67
N TYR A 164 -8.38 -7.39 -12.67
CA TYR A 164 -9.11 -7.98 -11.56
C TYR A 164 -8.32 -7.92 -10.25
N SER A 165 -7.05 -8.33 -10.32
CA SER A 165 -6.13 -8.34 -9.19
C SER A 165 -5.88 -6.92 -8.65
N LEU A 166 -5.70 -5.94 -9.55
CA LEU A 166 -5.52 -4.52 -9.19
C LEU A 166 -6.72 -3.96 -8.44
N ILE A 167 -7.93 -4.16 -8.96
CA ILE A 167 -9.16 -3.65 -8.36
C ILE A 167 -9.44 -4.32 -7.02
N LEU A 168 -9.24 -5.64 -6.94
CA LEU A 168 -9.37 -6.38 -5.69
C LEU A 168 -8.43 -5.84 -4.62
N MET A 169 -7.13 -5.72 -4.94
CA MET A 169 -6.16 -5.21 -4.00
C MET A 169 -6.44 -3.78 -3.59
N LYS A 170 -6.91 -2.93 -4.50
CA LYS A 170 -7.29 -1.55 -4.16
C LYS A 170 -8.42 -1.52 -3.15
N SER A 171 -9.42 -2.40 -3.30
CA SER A 171 -10.50 -2.55 -2.34
C SER A 171 -10.00 -3.06 -0.99
N LEU A 172 -9.14 -4.09 -0.99
CA LEU A 172 -8.60 -4.69 0.23
C LEU A 172 -7.71 -3.72 1.01
N TYR A 173 -6.83 -2.96 0.35
CA TYR A 173 -5.99 -1.94 0.97
C TYR A 173 -6.79 -0.90 1.74
N LYS A 174 -7.96 -0.51 1.23
CA LYS A 174 -8.86 0.44 1.91
C LYS A 174 -9.51 -0.11 3.18
N THR A 175 -9.53 -1.44 3.33
CA THR A 175 -10.09 -2.14 4.49
C THR A 175 -9.02 -2.71 5.42
N ARG A 176 -7.74 -2.40 5.14
CA ARG A 176 -6.61 -2.85 5.94
C ARG A 176 -6.48 -1.91 7.14
N ASN A 177 -6.88 -2.37 8.32
CA ASN A 177 -6.48 -1.73 9.57
C ASN A 177 -4.99 -1.99 9.75
N THR A 178 -4.17 -1.04 9.31
CA THR A 178 -2.76 -1.04 9.68
C THR A 178 -2.69 -0.16 10.93
N PRO A 179 -2.33 -0.71 12.11
CA PRO A 179 -2.07 0.13 13.26
C PRO A 179 -0.96 1.11 12.86
N GLN A 180 -1.29 2.39 12.83
CA GLN A 180 -0.26 3.41 12.71
C GLN A 180 0.25 3.63 14.12
N ASN A 181 1.50 3.24 14.40
CA ASN A 181 2.17 3.66 15.62
C ASN A 181 2.18 5.19 15.62
N LYS A 182 1.42 5.79 16.54
CA LYS A 182 1.39 7.24 16.73
C LYS A 182 2.41 7.59 17.79
N TYR A 183 3.13 8.68 17.56
CA TYR A 183 4.10 9.22 18.51
C TYR A 183 3.69 10.64 18.87
N ILE A 184 3.76 10.98 20.15
CA ILE A 184 3.72 12.36 20.63
C ILE A 184 5.13 12.91 20.48
N VAL A 185 5.25 14.03 19.79
CA VAL A 185 6.52 14.74 19.59
C VAL A 185 6.51 15.99 20.45
N THR A 186 7.49 16.14 21.33
CA THR A 186 7.65 17.33 22.17
C THR A 186 9.05 17.89 22.01
N THR A 187 9.16 19.20 21.80
CA THR A 187 10.45 19.89 21.81
C THR A 187 10.98 19.97 23.24
N ILE A 188 12.27 19.75 23.41
CA ILE A 188 12.98 19.86 24.69
C ILE A 188 14.05 20.93 24.55
N ASN A 189 14.35 21.63 25.65
CA ASN A 189 15.43 22.60 25.71
C ASN A 189 16.79 21.91 25.90
N GLU A 190 17.86 22.55 25.43
CA GLU A 190 19.23 22.03 25.54
C GLU A 190 19.65 21.70 26.99
N GLU A 191 19.23 22.52 27.95
CA GLU A 191 19.51 22.30 29.38
C GLU A 191 18.85 21.03 29.94
N GLU A 192 17.71 20.62 29.40
CA GLU A 192 17.04 19.38 29.79
C GLU A 192 17.63 18.20 29.03
N PHE A 193 17.98 18.39 27.76
CA PHE A 193 18.60 17.37 26.93
C PHE A 193 19.99 16.96 27.44
N SER A 194 20.81 17.92 27.87
CA SER A 194 22.16 17.70 28.41
C SER A 194 22.18 16.98 29.76
N LYS A 195 21.07 16.96 30.50
CA LYS A 195 20.93 16.24 31.77
C LYS A 195 20.60 14.75 31.57
N LEU A 196 20.22 14.35 30.37
CA LEU A 196 19.87 12.97 30.04
C LEU A 196 21.13 12.18 29.70
N GLU A 197 21.27 10.98 30.27
CA GLU A 197 22.32 10.04 29.87
C GLU A 197 21.92 9.33 28.57
N LEU A 198 22.29 9.92 27.43
CA LEU A 198 21.89 9.46 26.11
C LEU A 198 22.97 8.61 25.42
N ILE A 199 22.54 7.51 24.79
CA ILE A 199 23.35 6.65 23.93
C ILE A 199 22.98 6.90 22.48
N HIS A 200 23.99 7.13 21.64
CA HIS A 200 23.82 7.22 20.20
C HIS A 200 23.37 5.88 19.63
N SER A 201 22.24 5.87 18.91
CA SER A 201 21.81 4.68 18.19
C SER A 201 22.30 4.69 16.75
N TYR A 202 21.80 5.61 15.95
CA TYR A 202 22.17 5.74 14.55
C TYR A 202 21.85 7.13 13.99
N ILE A 203 22.50 7.46 12.89
CA ILE A 203 22.42 8.75 12.21
C ILE A 203 21.35 8.66 11.11
N ILE A 204 20.40 9.59 11.09
CA ILE A 204 19.32 9.67 10.10
C ILE A 204 19.85 10.30 8.81
N ASP A 205 20.52 11.44 8.95
CA ASP A 205 21.20 12.17 7.89
C ASP A 205 22.40 12.94 8.47
N GLU A 206 23.10 13.71 7.63
CA GLU A 206 24.30 14.45 8.04
C GLU A 206 24.09 15.37 9.26
N ASN A 207 22.85 15.79 9.53
CA ASN A 207 22.53 16.76 10.59
C ASN A 207 21.66 16.18 11.72
N ARG A 208 21.03 15.02 11.54
CA ARG A 208 20.03 14.47 12.48
C ARG A 208 20.41 13.10 12.99
N THR A 209 20.36 12.93 14.31
CA THR A 209 20.74 11.69 14.98
C THR A 209 19.68 11.25 15.98
N VAL A 210 19.49 9.93 16.08
CA VAL A 210 18.60 9.30 17.07
C VAL A 210 19.40 8.86 18.29
N LEU A 211 18.88 9.19 19.48
CA LEU A 211 19.44 8.81 20.77
C LEU A 211 18.39 8.12 21.66
N TYR A 212 18.86 7.19 22.49
CA TYR A 212 18.06 6.54 23.54
C TYR A 212 18.64 6.87 24.91
N GLU A 213 17.80 6.83 25.95
CA GLU A 213 18.27 7.01 27.32
C GLU A 213 18.86 5.70 27.85
N THR A 214 20.03 5.77 28.48
CA THR A 214 20.80 4.62 29.00
C THR A 214 19.98 3.75 29.97
N SER A 215 19.05 4.38 30.68
CA SER A 215 18.17 3.78 31.69
C SER A 215 16.98 3.01 31.09
N THR A 216 16.66 3.20 29.80
CA THR A 216 15.48 2.60 29.17
C THR A 216 15.84 1.92 27.84
N THR A 217 15.79 0.59 27.86
CA THR A 217 15.89 -0.25 26.64
C THR A 217 14.60 -0.27 25.80
N SER A 218 13.59 0.54 26.12
CA SER A 218 12.28 0.45 25.45
C SER A 218 12.20 1.35 24.22
N GLU A 219 11.74 0.77 23.11
CA GLU A 219 11.37 1.48 21.85
C GLU A 219 10.20 2.48 22.04
N GLU A 220 9.76 2.69 23.28
CA GLU A 220 8.62 3.54 23.61
C GLU A 220 8.99 5.03 23.63
N THR A 221 10.23 5.36 24.01
CA THR A 221 10.71 6.75 24.06
C THR A 221 12.09 6.87 23.43
N PHE A 222 12.26 7.84 22.54
CA PHE A 222 13.54 8.13 21.90
C PHE A 222 13.66 9.62 21.62
N TYR A 223 14.89 10.06 21.37
CA TYR A 223 15.23 11.45 21.17
C TYR A 223 15.84 11.65 19.78
N VAL A 224 15.56 12.79 19.17
CA VAL A 224 16.13 13.18 17.88
C VAL A 224 16.73 14.57 18.05
N CYS A 225 18.01 14.67 17.72
CA CYS A 225 18.74 15.93 17.72
C CYS A 225 18.98 16.35 16.28
N ASP A 226 18.62 17.58 15.93
CA ASP A 226 19.02 18.24 14.70
C ASP A 226 20.11 19.27 15.00
N PHE A 227 21.35 18.92 14.65
CA PHE A 227 22.54 19.75 14.89
C PHE A 227 22.57 21.02 14.02
N SER A 228 21.83 21.06 12.91
CA SER A 228 21.79 22.25 12.05
C SER A 228 20.87 23.34 12.60
N SER A 229 19.85 22.95 13.36
CA SER A 229 18.83 23.86 13.89
C SER A 229 18.82 23.97 15.40
N GLU A 230 19.69 23.21 16.09
CA GLU A 230 19.79 23.13 17.56
C GLU A 230 18.43 22.73 18.19
N VAL A 231 17.66 21.90 17.49
CA VAL A 231 16.35 21.43 17.93
C VAL A 231 16.46 20.02 18.50
N TYR A 232 15.96 19.84 19.72
CA TYR A 232 15.91 18.56 20.42
C TYR A 232 14.45 18.09 20.54
N LEU A 233 14.14 16.91 20.02
CA LEU A 233 12.80 16.36 20.01
C LEU A 233 12.74 15.06 20.82
N LYS A 234 11.74 14.95 21.69
CA LYS A 234 11.34 13.69 22.32
C LYS A 234 10.19 13.08 21.55
N TYR A 235 10.27 11.79 21.31
CA TYR A 235 9.19 11.00 20.76
C TYR A 235 8.75 9.99 21.81
N LYS A 236 7.45 9.94 22.08
CA LYS A 236 6.84 8.94 22.96
C LYS A 236 5.72 8.21 22.24
N LYS A 237 5.78 6.89 22.18
CA LYS A 237 4.75 6.05 21.56
C LYS A 237 3.43 6.18 22.32
N ILE A 238 2.32 6.27 21.59
CA ILE A 238 0.96 6.31 22.15
C ILE A 238 0.42 4.88 22.23
N ASP A 239 0.23 4.36 23.44
CA ASP A 239 -0.38 3.04 23.68
C ASP A 239 -1.90 3.11 23.88
N ILE A 240 -2.61 3.87 23.04
CA ILE A 240 -4.07 4.02 23.14
C ILE A 240 -4.76 3.34 21.95
N PRO A 241 -5.73 2.43 22.17
CA PRO A 241 -6.54 1.86 21.11
C PRO A 241 -7.29 2.97 20.36
N THR A 242 -7.28 2.87 19.01
CA THR A 242 -7.59 3.94 18.05
C THR A 242 -9.00 4.54 18.17
N ASP A 243 -9.89 3.95 18.96
CA ASP A 243 -11.31 4.31 19.04
C ASP A 243 -11.63 5.44 20.03
N GLN A 244 -10.71 5.85 20.92
CA GLN A 244 -11.00 6.86 21.97
C GLN A 244 -10.51 8.29 21.66
N ILE A 245 -9.64 8.49 20.66
CA ILE A 245 -9.02 9.81 20.39
C ILE A 245 -9.96 10.77 19.63
N ILE A 246 -10.99 10.24 18.96
CA ILE A 246 -11.95 11.06 18.20
C ILE A 246 -12.89 11.82 19.16
N ASP A 247 -13.27 11.22 20.28
CA ASP A 247 -14.26 11.83 21.20
C ASP A 247 -13.65 12.88 22.13
N GLU A 248 -12.35 12.80 22.44
CA GLU A 248 -11.72 13.75 23.38
C GLU A 248 -11.33 15.08 22.69
N ASN A 249 -10.95 15.05 21.41
CA ASN A 249 -10.57 16.26 20.66
C ASN A 249 -11.76 17.03 20.08
N ILE A 250 -12.95 16.43 19.96
CA ILE A 250 -14.17 17.12 19.52
C ILE A 250 -14.84 17.86 20.69
N ASN A 251 -14.73 17.33 21.92
CA ASN A 251 -15.38 17.92 23.09
C ASN A 251 -14.64 19.10 23.73
N LEU A 252 -13.39 19.37 23.35
CA LEU A 252 -12.61 20.49 23.90
C LEU A 252 -12.69 21.79 23.08
N ASN A 253 -13.41 21.82 21.94
CA ASN A 253 -13.45 23.03 21.10
C ASN A 253 -14.84 23.43 20.58
N VAL A 254 -15.92 23.08 21.29
CA VAL A 254 -17.26 23.61 21.01
C VAL A 254 -17.78 24.32 22.26
N ASN A 255 -17.15 25.45 22.60
CA ASN A 255 -17.82 26.49 23.36
C ASN A 255 -17.13 27.85 23.19
N SER A 256 -17.62 28.64 22.23
CA SER A 256 -17.72 30.10 22.35
C SER A 256 -18.60 30.61 21.21
N ASP A 257 -19.81 31.01 21.58
CA ASP A 257 -20.67 31.87 20.78
C ASP A 257 -19.93 33.16 20.40
N GLN A 258 -19.89 33.50 19.11
CA GLN A 258 -20.27 34.83 18.66
C GLN A 258 -20.56 34.88 17.16
N GLN A 259 -21.69 35.54 16.88
CA GLN A 259 -22.43 35.65 15.64
C GLN A 259 -21.98 36.90 14.86
N SER A 260 -22.04 36.82 13.52
CA SER A 260 -22.47 37.86 12.56
C SER A 260 -21.51 38.21 11.40
N ASN A 261 -22.00 37.88 10.19
CA ASN A 261 -21.95 38.60 8.91
C ASN A 261 -20.62 39.01 8.24
N GLY A 262 -20.50 38.66 6.95
CA GLY A 262 -19.72 39.46 5.98
C GLY A 262 -19.22 38.69 4.75
N SER A 263 -19.78 39.04 3.58
CA SER A 263 -19.50 38.53 2.22
C SER A 263 -18.10 38.84 1.63
N ALA A 264 -17.68 37.98 0.69
CA ALA A 264 -16.86 38.21 -0.53
C ALA A 264 -15.34 37.88 -0.59
N SER A 265 -15.05 36.97 -1.54
CA SER A 265 -13.97 36.93 -2.58
C SER A 265 -12.48 36.78 -2.25
N THR A 266 -11.91 35.72 -2.86
CA THR A 266 -10.56 35.53 -3.46
C THR A 266 -9.29 35.69 -2.59
N GLU A 267 -8.54 34.61 -2.38
CA GLU A 267 -7.20 34.38 -2.95
C GLU A 267 -6.50 33.18 -2.28
N THR A 268 -5.81 32.39 -3.11
CA THR A 268 -5.06 31.20 -2.72
C THR A 268 -3.66 31.61 -2.28
N ASN A 269 -3.34 31.51 -0.99
CA ASN A 269 -1.97 31.49 -0.48
C ASN A 269 -1.92 30.63 0.78
N ALA A 270 -1.35 29.43 0.67
CA ALA A 270 -1.14 28.55 1.82
C ALA A 270 0.08 29.04 2.61
N ARG A 271 -0.14 29.94 3.56
CA ARG A 271 0.81 30.28 4.63
C ARG A 271 0.44 29.43 5.83
N ILE A 272 1.36 28.57 6.28
CA ILE A 272 1.22 27.82 7.53
C ILE A 272 1.76 28.74 8.62
N ASP A 273 0.88 29.50 9.26
CA ASP A 273 1.23 30.28 10.45
C ASP A 273 1.16 29.35 11.68
N ILE A 274 2.32 29.07 12.27
CA ILE A 274 2.43 28.37 13.56
C ILE A 274 2.22 29.42 14.65
N ASN A 275 1.05 29.41 15.29
CA ASN A 275 0.75 30.31 16.39
C ASN A 275 1.35 29.74 17.69
N VAL A 276 2.48 30.30 18.14
CA VAL A 276 3.09 29.98 19.43
C VAL A 276 2.47 30.90 20.48
N ASN A 277 1.58 30.36 21.32
CA ASN A 277 1.07 31.07 22.48
C ASN A 277 2.04 30.88 23.65
N ILE A 278 2.86 31.91 23.94
CA ILE A 278 3.71 31.96 25.12
C ILE A 278 2.86 32.57 26.24
N ASN A 279 2.43 31.76 27.20
CA ASN A 279 1.86 32.28 28.44
C ASN A 279 2.95 32.32 29.50
N SER A 280 3.46 33.52 29.77
CA SER A 280 4.33 33.81 30.91
C SER A 280 3.48 34.10 32.15
N LYS A 281 3.60 33.26 33.19
CA LYS A 281 3.75 33.67 34.58
C LYS A 281 3.97 32.47 35.49
#